data_AF-B4D5G8-F1
#
_entry.id   AF-B4D5G8-F1
#
_cell.length_a   1.000
_cell.length_b   1.000
_cell.length_c   1.000
_cell.angle_alpha   90.00
_cell.angle_beta   90.00
_cell.angle_gamma   90.00
#
_symmetry.space_group_name_H-M   'P 1'
#
loop_
_entity.id
_entity.type
_entity.pdbx_description
1 polymer ?
#
loop_
_entity_poly.entity_id
_entity_poly.type
_entity_poly.pdbx_seq_one_letter_code
_entity_poly.pdbx_strand_id
1 'polypeptide(L)'
;MYFRLGGGTLKGVSKPGHIVWSRAFISGGKLHADLGVAEVVKLPEAETARRWRETTPQWPIMHAVFKGVTRDQMMARHKSNHIQVVYAPNEKQARRAARIKATALAELGLEVHLCGNARLLD
;
A
#
# COMPACT_ATOMS: atom_id res chain seq x y z
N MET A 1 -13.09 -23.90 0.91
CA MET A 1 -12.84 -23.04 2.09
C MET A 1 -11.45 -23.38 2.61
N TYR A 2 -10.55 -22.41 2.81
CA TYR A 2 -9.12 -22.66 3.06
C TYR A 2 -8.78 -23.22 4.45
N PHE A 3 -9.60 -22.92 5.47
CA PHE A 3 -9.31 -23.26 6.87
C PHE A 3 -10.20 -24.44 7.32
N ARG A 4 -9.62 -25.64 7.41
CA ARG A 4 -10.34 -26.90 7.72
C ARG A 4 -11.17 -26.83 9.02
N LEU A 5 -10.66 -26.14 10.02
CA LEU A 5 -11.28 -26.02 11.34
C LEU A 5 -12.23 -24.81 11.44
N GLY A 6 -12.50 -24.12 10.33
CA GLY A 6 -13.29 -22.90 10.32
C GLY A 6 -12.56 -21.70 10.93
N GLY A 7 -13.33 -20.71 11.37
CA GLY A 7 -12.85 -19.44 11.92
C GLY A 7 -13.65 -18.24 11.42
N GLY A 8 -13.44 -17.08 12.03
CA GLY A 8 -13.97 -15.79 11.59
C GLY A 8 -12.90 -14.95 10.92
N THR A 9 -13.26 -14.25 9.85
CA THR A 9 -12.40 -13.25 9.20
C THR A 9 -13.04 -11.86 9.30
N LEU A 10 -12.24 -10.82 9.09
CA LEU A 10 -12.73 -9.45 9.04
C LEU A 10 -13.12 -9.12 7.60
N LYS A 11 -14.39 -8.81 7.38
CA LYS A 11 -14.87 -8.31 6.09
C LYS A 11 -15.23 -6.84 6.22
N GLY A 12 -14.77 -6.04 5.26
CA GLY A 12 -15.09 -4.63 5.18
C GLY A 12 -14.44 -3.98 3.98
N VAL A 13 -14.95 -2.80 3.61
CA VAL A 13 -14.35 -1.92 2.61
C VAL A 13 -13.60 -0.83 3.34
N SER A 14 -12.34 -0.62 2.97
CA SER A 14 -11.52 0.46 3.52
C SER A 14 -12.16 1.83 3.26
N LYS A 15 -12.06 2.75 4.23
CA LYS A 15 -12.60 4.11 4.09
C LYS A 15 -11.81 4.91 3.06
N PRO A 16 -12.45 5.79 2.27
CA PRO A 16 -11.71 6.69 1.39
C PRO A 16 -10.77 7.61 2.18
N GLY A 17 -9.62 7.95 1.61
CA GLY A 17 -8.65 8.82 2.26
C GLY A 17 -7.23 8.69 1.71
N HIS A 18 -6.29 9.42 2.30
CA HIS A 18 -4.89 9.41 1.90
C HIS A 18 -4.08 8.50 2.80
N ILE A 19 -3.18 7.72 2.21
CA ILE A 19 -2.33 6.78 2.93
C ILE A 19 -0.86 6.95 2.55
N VAL A 20 0.02 6.62 3.49
CA VAL A 20 1.41 6.26 3.22
C VAL A 20 1.48 4.75 3.17
N TRP A 21 2.13 4.21 2.15
CA TRP A 21 2.39 2.78 2.03
C TRP A 21 3.87 2.49 1.98
N SER A 22 4.29 1.35 2.52
CA SER A 22 5.69 0.93 2.49
C SER A 22 5.82 -0.57 2.43
N ARG A 23 7.00 -1.05 2.03
CA ARG A 23 7.43 -2.43 2.21
C ARG A 23 8.93 -2.52 2.40
N ALA A 24 9.36 -3.12 3.50
CA ALA A 24 10.74 -3.55 3.68
C ALA A 24 10.98 -4.92 3.03
N PHE A 25 12.16 -5.11 2.46
CA PHE A 25 12.60 -6.38 1.85
C PHE A 25 14.12 -6.50 1.86
N ILE A 26 14.62 -7.73 1.68
CA ILE A 26 16.06 -8.00 1.56
C ILE A 26 16.38 -8.22 0.08
N SER A 27 17.42 -7.55 -0.41
CA SER A 27 18.00 -7.77 -1.74
C SER A 27 19.50 -7.53 -1.67
N GLY A 28 20.29 -8.36 -2.37
CA GLY A 28 21.75 -8.23 -2.36
C GLY A 28 22.40 -8.23 -0.96
N GLY A 29 21.80 -8.93 0.00
CA GLY A 29 22.29 -8.98 1.40
C GLY A 29 22.01 -7.72 2.23
N LYS A 30 21.22 -6.76 1.73
CA LYS A 30 20.89 -5.51 2.43
C LYS A 30 19.39 -5.35 2.62
N LEU A 31 19.00 -4.54 3.61
CA LEU A 31 17.63 -4.12 3.81
C LEU A 31 17.32 -2.93 2.89
N HIS A 32 16.22 -3.05 2.15
CA HIS A 32 15.65 -1.98 1.34
C HIS A 32 14.23 -1.67 1.81
N ALA A 33 13.74 -0.48 1.48
CA ALA A 33 12.34 -0.11 1.68
C ALA A 33 11.78 0.61 0.45
N ASP A 34 10.76 0.05 -0.18
CA ASP A 34 9.90 0.78 -1.11
C ASP A 34 8.87 1.59 -0.30
N LEU A 35 8.67 2.86 -0.63
CA LEU A 35 7.81 3.78 0.11
C LEU A 35 7.11 4.75 -0.84
N GLY A 36 5.82 4.99 -0.63
CA GLY A 36 5.08 5.97 -1.41
C GLY A 36 3.80 6.45 -0.72
N VAL A 37 3.06 7.28 -1.44
CA VAL A 37 1.71 7.72 -1.05
C VAL A 37 0.68 7.12 -2.00
N ALA A 38 -0.53 6.91 -1.50
CA ALA A 38 -1.66 6.46 -2.30
C ALA A 38 -2.96 7.07 -1.79
N GLU A 39 -4.00 6.97 -2.60
CA GLU A 39 -5.35 7.40 -2.28
C GLU A 39 -6.27 6.17 -2.27
N VAL A 40 -6.97 5.96 -1.16
CA VAL A 40 -8.04 4.98 -1.07
C VAL A 40 -9.30 5.64 -1.62
N VAL A 41 -9.85 5.07 -2.68
CA VAL A 41 -11.02 5.62 -3.39
C VAL A 41 -12.28 4.84 -3.06
N LYS A 42 -13.43 5.51 -3.11
CA LYS A 42 -14.73 4.86 -3.08
C LYS A 42 -15.08 4.38 -4.49
N LEU A 43 -15.39 3.10 -4.65
CA LEU A 43 -15.99 2.57 -5.88
C LEU A 43 -17.50 2.41 -5.72
N PRO A 44 -18.28 2.38 -6.82
CA PRO A 44 -19.67 1.95 -6.78
C PRO A 44 -19.80 0.56 -6.15
N GLU A 45 -20.88 0.33 -5.41
CA GLU A 45 -21.11 -0.94 -4.70
C GLU A 45 -21.07 -2.14 -5.65
N ALA A 46 -21.65 -2.00 -6.86
CA ALA A 46 -21.65 -3.04 -7.87
C ALA A 46 -20.23 -3.46 -8.31
N GLU A 47 -19.30 -2.50 -8.43
CA GLU A 47 -17.90 -2.78 -8.80
C GLU A 47 -17.16 -3.46 -7.65
N THR A 48 -17.35 -2.99 -6.41
CA THR A 48 -16.80 -3.65 -5.21
C THR A 48 -17.29 -5.08 -5.09
N ALA A 49 -18.59 -5.31 -5.28
CA ALA A 49 -19.21 -6.63 -5.24
C ALA A 49 -18.68 -7.55 -6.36
N ARG A 50 -18.49 -7.03 -7.59
CA ARG A 50 -17.87 -7.78 -8.68
C ARG A 50 -16.46 -8.24 -8.29
N ARG A 51 -15.60 -7.32 -7.85
CA ARG A 51 -14.21 -7.63 -7.45
C ARG A 51 -14.14 -8.64 -6.32
N TRP A 52 -15.01 -8.54 -5.31
CA TRP A 52 -15.07 -9.54 -4.24
C TRP A 52 -15.40 -10.93 -4.77
N ARG A 53 -16.41 -11.06 -5.64
CA ARG A 53 -16.77 -12.36 -6.26
C ARG A 53 -15.63 -12.94 -7.09
N GLU A 54 -14.86 -12.11 -7.77
CA GLU A 54 -13.71 -12.51 -8.60
C GLU A 54 -12.44 -12.82 -7.78
N THR A 55 -12.41 -12.47 -6.49
CA THR A 55 -11.24 -12.66 -5.62
C THR A 55 -11.60 -13.49 -4.39
N THR A 56 -11.69 -12.88 -3.20
CA THR A 56 -12.01 -13.56 -1.95
C THR A 56 -13.10 -12.79 -1.21
N PRO A 57 -14.39 -13.14 -1.36
CA PRO A 57 -15.50 -12.40 -0.77
C PRO A 57 -15.50 -12.31 0.75
N GLN A 58 -14.77 -13.21 1.42
CA GLN A 58 -14.68 -13.27 2.87
C GLN A 58 -13.67 -12.25 3.42
N TRP A 59 -12.71 -11.78 2.62
CA TRP A 59 -11.60 -10.94 3.07
C TRP A 59 -11.88 -9.44 2.93
N PRO A 60 -11.18 -8.57 3.69
CA PRO A 60 -11.36 -7.13 3.57
C PRO A 60 -10.76 -6.63 2.26
N ILE A 61 -11.31 -5.54 1.71
CA ILE A 61 -10.85 -4.97 0.44
C ILE A 61 -10.52 -3.48 0.58
N MET A 62 -9.43 -3.09 -0.08
CA MET A 62 -8.99 -1.70 -0.24
C MET A 62 -8.87 -1.39 -1.73
N HIS A 63 -9.46 -0.29 -2.18
CA HIS A 63 -9.28 0.21 -3.54
C HIS A 63 -8.30 1.38 -3.49
N ALA A 64 -7.02 1.09 -3.67
CA ALA A 64 -5.95 2.10 -3.59
C ALA A 64 -5.42 2.47 -4.98
N VAL A 65 -5.20 3.76 -5.19
CA VAL A 65 -4.58 4.33 -6.39
C VAL A 65 -3.20 4.87 -6.04
N PHE A 66 -2.17 4.29 -6.66
CA PHE A 66 -0.77 4.61 -6.44
C PHE A 66 -0.34 5.65 -7.49
N LYS A 67 -0.48 6.94 -7.17
CA LYS A 67 -0.21 8.03 -8.13
C LYS A 67 1.23 7.94 -8.65
N GLY A 68 1.39 7.83 -9.97
CA GLY A 68 2.71 7.76 -10.62
C GLY A 68 3.36 6.37 -10.65
N VAL A 69 2.66 5.31 -10.22
CA VAL A 69 3.11 3.92 -10.37
C VAL A 69 2.11 3.18 -11.25
N THR A 70 2.56 2.66 -12.39
CA THR A 70 1.71 1.81 -13.22
C THR A 70 1.59 0.40 -12.62
N ARG A 71 0.54 -0.35 -13.02
CA ARG A 71 0.38 -1.75 -12.64
C ARG A 71 1.64 -2.56 -12.93
N ASP A 72 2.19 -2.42 -14.14
CA ASP A 72 3.31 -3.24 -14.60
C ASP A 72 4.61 -2.87 -13.86
N GLN A 73 4.82 -1.58 -13.57
CA GLN A 73 5.92 -1.14 -12.70
C GLN A 73 5.81 -1.72 -11.29
N MET A 74 4.60 -1.71 -10.70
CA MET A 74 4.38 -2.28 -9.37
C MET A 74 4.66 -3.78 -9.36
N MET A 75 4.11 -4.52 -10.32
CA MET A 75 4.26 -5.98 -10.41
C MET A 75 5.70 -6.41 -10.72
N ALA A 76 6.45 -5.64 -11.51
CA ALA A 76 7.84 -5.95 -11.85
C ALA A 76 8.81 -5.68 -10.70
N ARG A 77 8.55 -4.63 -9.91
CA ARG A 77 9.47 -4.16 -8.87
C ARG A 77 9.20 -4.77 -7.49
N HIS A 78 7.93 -4.78 -7.06
CA HIS A 78 7.56 -5.06 -5.68
C HIS A 78 7.99 -6.46 -5.25
N LYS A 79 8.95 -6.56 -4.32
CA LYS A 79 9.58 -7.83 -3.90
C LYS A 79 8.79 -8.58 -2.82
N SER A 80 7.47 -8.47 -2.83
CA SER A 80 6.60 -8.97 -1.77
C SER A 80 5.17 -9.17 -2.24
N ASN A 81 4.44 -10.09 -1.62
CA ASN A 81 2.98 -10.19 -1.78
C ASN A 81 2.20 -9.31 -0.77
N HIS A 82 2.90 -8.73 0.22
CA HIS A 82 2.36 -7.87 1.26
C HIS A 82 2.84 -6.42 1.14
N ILE A 83 2.06 -5.50 1.70
CA ILE A 83 2.33 -4.07 1.82
C ILE A 83 1.79 -3.59 3.18
N GLN A 84 2.41 -2.57 3.76
CA GLN A 84 1.91 -1.90 4.95
C GLN A 84 1.35 -0.53 4.58
N VAL A 85 0.21 -0.15 5.17
CA VAL A 85 -0.48 1.11 4.89
C VAL A 85 -0.84 1.82 6.19
N VAL A 86 -0.78 3.15 6.20
CA VAL A 86 -1.23 4.00 7.31
C VAL A 86 -1.97 5.22 6.76
N TYR A 87 -3.12 5.55 7.33
CA TYR A 87 -3.87 6.75 6.96
C TYR A 87 -3.17 8.01 7.46
N ALA A 88 -3.24 9.06 6.64
CA ALA A 88 -2.83 10.41 6.97
C ALA A 88 -4.03 11.36 6.84
N PRO A 89 -4.07 12.48 7.59
CA PRO A 89 -5.24 13.36 7.59
C PRO A 89 -5.59 13.99 6.23
N ASN A 90 -4.59 14.21 5.36
CA ASN A 90 -4.77 14.72 4.00
C ASN A 90 -3.55 14.41 3.12
N GLU A 91 -3.62 14.69 1.81
CA GLU A 91 -2.53 14.43 0.86
C GLU A 91 -1.22 15.13 1.24
N LYS A 92 -1.27 16.40 1.66
CA LYS A 92 -0.09 17.16 2.08
C LYS A 92 0.60 16.51 3.27
N GLN A 93 -0.18 16.07 4.26
CA GLN A 93 0.34 15.35 5.43
C GLN A 93 0.85 13.96 5.07
N ALA A 94 0.21 13.23 4.14
CA ALA A 94 0.70 11.95 3.64
C ALA A 94 2.08 12.10 3.00
N ARG A 95 2.27 13.09 2.12
CA ARG A 95 3.57 13.38 1.49
C ARG A 95 4.62 13.74 2.53
N ARG A 96 4.30 14.63 3.49
CA ARG A 96 5.21 14.99 4.59
C ARG A 96 5.61 13.77 5.43
N ALA A 97 4.64 12.94 5.82
CA ALA A 97 4.88 11.74 6.62
C ALA A 97 5.71 10.70 5.85
N ALA A 98 5.47 10.52 4.55
CA ALA A 98 6.29 9.66 3.70
C ALA A 98 7.76 10.14 3.68
N ARG A 99 8.02 11.45 3.52
CA ARG A 99 9.39 11.98 3.55
C ARG A 99 10.07 11.75 4.91
N ILE A 100 9.38 12.05 6.01
CA ILE A 100 9.92 11.81 7.36
C ILE A 100 10.24 10.33 7.58
N LYS A 101 9.32 9.44 7.16
CA LYS A 101 9.52 7.99 7.24
C LYS A 101 10.69 7.52 6.36
N ALA A 102 10.85 8.11 5.17
CA ALA A 102 11.98 7.82 4.29
C ALA A 102 13.31 8.15 4.98
N THR A 103 13.42 9.36 5.53
CA THR A 103 14.60 9.79 6.28
C THR A 103 14.86 8.88 7.46
N ALA A 104 13.85 8.59 8.29
CA ALA A 104 14.01 7.71 9.44
C ALA A 104 14.49 6.30 9.06
N LEU A 105 13.98 5.72 7.97
CA LEU A 105 14.43 4.41 7.50
C LEU A 105 15.87 4.46 6.94
N ALA A 106 16.24 5.53 6.24
CA ALA A 106 17.60 5.73 5.75
C ALA A 106 18.60 5.88 6.91
N GLU A 107 18.26 6.65 7.96
CA GLU A 107 19.10 6.79 9.17
C GLU A 107 19.26 5.45 9.93
N LEU A 108 18.28 4.55 9.83
CA LEU A 108 18.39 3.18 10.35
C LEU A 108 19.19 2.23 9.43
N GLY A 109 19.74 2.72 8.33
CA GLY A 109 20.61 1.96 7.42
C GLY A 109 19.87 1.21 6.30
N LEU A 110 18.59 1.49 6.05
CA LEU A 110 17.88 0.89 4.92
C LEU A 110 18.13 1.68 3.63
N GLU A 111 18.28 0.97 2.52
CA GLU A 111 18.25 1.58 1.20
C GLU A 111 16.80 1.93 0.81
N VAL A 112 16.46 3.21 0.88
CA VAL A 112 15.07 3.69 0.66
C VAL A 112 14.83 4.07 -0.79
N HIS A 113 13.71 3.60 -1.33
CA HIS A 113 13.25 3.87 -2.68
C HIS A 113 11.89 4.55 -2.65
N LEU A 114 11.83 5.78 -3.14
CA LEU A 114 10.57 6.52 -3.26
C LEU A 114 9.84 6.11 -4.54
N CYS A 115 8.60 5.67 -4.38
CA CYS A 115 7.79 5.15 -5.46
C CYS A 115 6.72 6.17 -5.90
N GLY A 116 6.56 6.32 -7.21
CA GLY A 116 5.53 7.16 -7.82
C GLY A 116 5.77 8.65 -7.60
N ASN A 117 4.67 9.40 -7.51
CA ASN A 117 4.69 10.86 -7.36
C ASN A 117 4.99 11.32 -5.92
N ALA A 118 5.71 10.51 -5.14
CA ALA A 118 6.20 10.86 -3.81
C ALA A 118 7.37 11.87 -3.87
N ARG A 119 7.25 12.94 -4.67
CA ARG A 119 8.32 13.90 -4.92
C ARG A 119 8.83 14.50 -3.61
N LEU A 120 10.15 14.54 -3.49
CA LEU A 120 10.88 15.04 -2.33
C LEU A 120 10.74 16.56 -2.15
N LEU A 121 10.53 17.30 -3.23
CA LEU A 121 10.33 18.75 -3.26
C LEU A 121 9.34 19.10 -4.39
N ASP A 122 8.56 20.16 -4.17
CA ASP A 122 7.93 20.91 -5.27
C ASP A 122 8.96 21.96 -5.73
#